data_AF-A0A7W2HT83-F1
#
_entry.id   AF-A0A7W2HT83-F1
#
_cell.length_a   1.000
_cell.length_b   1.000
_cell.length_c   1.000
_cell.angle_alpha   90.00
_cell.angle_beta   90.00
_cell.angle_gamma   90.00
#
_symmetry.space_group_name_H-M   'P 1'
#
loop_
_entity.id
_entity.type
_entity.pdbx_description
1 polymer ?
#
loop_
_entity_poly.entity_id
_entity_poly.type
_entity_poly.pdbx_seq_one_letter_code
_entity_poly.pdbx_strand_id
1 'polypeptide(L)'
;MDAVRLIVESRRALTGSEDALQTTAEAWQAYALAQAVGSRLAVSGPPQLRGEALGLTELAGRGCGVLDAPPPLVADLRAAHLTDLGDARKALLELASLLVEVAMSLVALASTAGDEGAYWQCMEAIDAADESRDRVQEMLRRLALTEEEPTPWDAALG
;
A
#
# COMPACT_ATOMS: atom_id res chain seq x y z
N MET A 1 0.65 16.63 -1.58
CA MET A 1 1.96 15.96 -1.57
C MET A 1 1.96 14.81 -2.58
N ASP A 2 3.12 14.40 -3.10
CA ASP A 2 3.24 13.25 -3.99
C ASP A 2 3.28 11.91 -3.22
N ALA A 3 2.90 10.82 -3.90
CA ALA A 3 2.80 9.49 -3.31
C ALA A 3 4.13 8.96 -2.77
N VAL A 4 5.22 9.08 -3.55
CA VAL A 4 6.52 8.53 -3.17
C VAL A 4 7.01 9.15 -1.87
N ARG A 5 6.88 10.46 -1.72
CA ARG A 5 7.26 11.16 -0.49
C ARG A 5 6.47 10.65 0.71
N LEU A 6 5.15 10.53 0.61
CA LEU A 6 4.31 10.03 1.70
C LEU A 6 4.64 8.58 2.07
N ILE A 7 4.94 7.74 1.08
CA ILE A 7 5.33 6.33 1.31
C ILE A 7 6.68 6.27 2.06
N VAL A 8 7.65 7.08 1.66
CA VAL A 8 8.95 7.18 2.35
C VAL A 8 8.78 7.70 3.78
N GLU A 9 7.93 8.70 3.99
CA GLU A 9 7.61 9.22 5.33
C GLU A 9 6.96 8.13 6.20
N SER A 10 5.97 7.39 5.67
CA SER A 10 5.34 6.27 6.37
C SER A 10 6.31 5.17 6.75
N ARG A 11 7.19 4.79 5.82
CA ARG A 11 8.21 3.78 6.08
C ARG A 11 9.15 4.17 7.21
N ARG A 12 9.64 5.42 7.21
CA ARG A 12 10.52 5.93 8.27
C ARG A 12 9.83 5.93 9.63
N ALA A 13 8.56 6.30 9.67
CA ALA A 13 7.77 6.29 10.89
C ALA A 13 7.54 4.86 11.41
N LEU A 14 7.25 3.91 10.51
CA LEU A 14 7.15 2.49 10.85
C LEU A 14 8.47 1.95 11.42
N THR A 15 9.60 2.18 10.73
CA THR A 15 10.93 1.76 11.23
C THR A 15 11.31 2.42 12.55
N GLY A 16 10.83 3.65 12.79
CA GLY A 16 11.09 4.41 14.01
C GLY A 16 10.12 4.10 15.17
N SER A 17 9.17 3.18 14.99
CA SER A 17 8.22 2.81 16.04
C SER A 17 8.94 2.05 17.16
N GLU A 18 8.77 2.52 18.40
CA GLU A 18 9.46 1.96 19.57
C GLU A 18 8.59 0.96 20.36
N ASP A 19 7.28 0.97 20.11
CA ASP A 19 6.33 0.12 20.82
C ASP A 19 5.22 -0.44 19.89
N ALA A 20 4.43 -1.36 20.44
CA ALA A 20 3.37 -2.04 19.73
C ALA A 20 2.25 -1.10 19.24
N LEU A 21 1.93 -0.07 20.03
CA LEU A 21 0.85 0.86 19.69
C LEU A 21 1.27 1.79 18.54
N GLN A 22 2.51 2.28 18.56
CA GLN A 22 3.10 3.02 17.45
C GLN A 22 3.17 2.17 16.18
N THR A 23 3.65 0.93 16.29
CA THR A 23 3.74 0.01 15.15
C THR A 23 2.37 -0.24 14.52
N THR A 24 1.34 -0.48 15.34
CA THR A 24 -0.04 -0.66 14.86
C THR A 24 -0.58 0.60 14.19
N ALA A 25 -0.35 1.78 14.77
CA ALA A 25 -0.78 3.05 14.18
C ALA A 25 -0.07 3.32 12.83
N GLU A 26 1.20 2.96 12.71
CA GLU A 26 1.97 3.12 11.48
C GLU A 26 1.58 2.12 10.40
N ALA A 27 1.28 0.87 10.77
CA ALA A 27 0.69 -0.10 9.87
C ALA A 27 -0.66 0.39 9.32
N TRP A 28 -1.52 0.92 10.20
CA TRP A 28 -2.78 1.54 9.80
C TRP A 28 -2.58 2.68 8.81
N GLN A 29 -1.65 3.60 9.07
CA GLN A 29 -1.33 4.71 8.16
C GLN A 29 -0.83 4.23 6.79
N ALA A 30 -0.04 3.14 6.78
CA ALA A 30 0.43 2.52 5.55
C ALA A 30 -0.73 1.92 4.72
N TYR A 31 -1.69 1.24 5.35
CA TYR A 31 -2.89 0.76 4.67
C TYR A 31 -3.75 1.92 4.14
N ALA A 32 -3.98 2.97 4.93
CA ALA A 32 -4.73 4.13 4.48
C ALA A 32 -4.07 4.79 3.25
N LEU A 33 -2.73 4.84 3.23
CA LEU A 33 -1.98 5.34 2.08
C LEU A 33 -2.09 4.42 0.87
N ALA A 34 -2.01 3.10 1.06
CA ALA A 34 -2.21 2.12 0.00
C ALA A 34 -3.62 2.23 -0.62
N GLN A 35 -4.65 2.39 0.22
CA GLN A 35 -6.03 2.62 -0.19
C GLN A 35 -6.17 3.90 -1.02
N ALA A 36 -5.55 5.00 -0.57
CA ALA A 36 -5.59 6.27 -1.29
C ALA A 36 -4.86 6.21 -2.65
N VAL A 37 -3.72 5.53 -2.71
CA VAL A 37 -2.99 5.28 -3.97
C VAL A 37 -3.83 4.46 -4.94
N GLY A 38 -4.45 3.36 -4.46
CA GLY A 38 -5.36 2.52 -5.26
C GLY A 38 -6.55 3.32 -5.79
N SER A 39 -7.23 4.08 -4.92
CA SER A 39 -8.40 4.88 -5.31
C SER A 39 -8.06 5.87 -6.42
N ARG A 40 -6.87 6.49 -6.31
CA ARG A 40 -6.42 7.47 -7.27
C ARG A 40 -5.99 6.85 -8.60
N LEU A 41 -5.35 5.68 -8.57
CA LEU A 41 -5.06 4.92 -9.79
C LEU A 41 -6.34 4.44 -10.48
N ALA A 42 -7.38 4.08 -9.74
CA ALA A 42 -8.66 3.68 -10.31
C ALA A 42 -9.36 4.84 -11.04
N VAL A 43 -9.26 6.06 -10.50
CA VAL A 43 -9.89 7.26 -11.08
C VAL A 43 -9.06 7.85 -12.22
N SER A 44 -7.77 8.06 -12.00
CA SER A 44 -6.90 8.86 -12.88
C SER A 44 -5.74 8.10 -13.51
N GLY A 45 -5.52 6.84 -13.12
CA GLY A 45 -4.45 6.00 -13.66
C GLY A 45 -4.79 5.39 -15.03
N PRO A 46 -3.82 4.65 -15.62
CA PRO A 46 -4.03 3.94 -16.88
C PRO A 46 -5.21 2.96 -16.78
N PRO A 47 -6.10 2.89 -17.79
CA PRO A 47 -7.30 2.05 -17.75
C PRO A 47 -7.05 0.57 -17.42
N GLN A 48 -5.90 0.03 -17.85
CA GLN A 48 -5.48 -1.36 -17.67
C GLN A 48 -5.23 -1.70 -16.19
N LEU A 49 -4.97 -0.69 -15.35
CA LEU A 49 -4.73 -0.87 -13.92
C LEU A 49 -6.01 -0.81 -13.08
N ARG A 50 -7.13 -0.32 -13.64
CA ARG A 50 -8.32 0.05 -12.86
C ARG A 50 -8.86 -1.08 -11.99
N GLY A 51 -8.92 -2.30 -12.52
CA GLY A 51 -9.40 -3.47 -11.77
C GLY A 51 -8.54 -3.75 -10.53
N GLU A 52 -7.21 -3.79 -10.71
CA GLU A 52 -6.29 -4.04 -9.60
C GLU A 52 -6.21 -2.86 -8.63
N ALA A 53 -6.38 -1.63 -9.12
CA ALA A 53 -6.42 -0.43 -8.30
C ALA A 53 -7.66 -0.38 -7.39
N LEU A 54 -8.82 -0.84 -7.89
CA LEU A 54 -10.02 -1.04 -7.07
C LEU A 54 -9.80 -2.16 -6.05
N GLY A 55 -9.24 -3.30 -6.47
CA GLY A 55 -8.89 -4.39 -5.55
C GLY A 55 -7.94 -3.95 -4.44
N LEU A 56 -6.89 -3.19 -4.76
CA LEU A 56 -5.98 -2.59 -3.79
C LEU A 56 -6.72 -1.67 -2.80
N THR A 57 -7.67 -0.87 -3.28
CA THR A 57 -8.47 0.02 -2.43
C THR A 57 -9.27 -0.77 -1.39
N GLU A 58 -9.93 -1.85 -1.81
CA GLU A 58 -10.73 -2.69 -0.93
C GLU A 58 -9.86 -3.46 0.08
N LEU A 59 -8.76 -4.05 -0.40
CA LEU A 59 -7.82 -4.84 0.41
C LEU A 59 -7.15 -4.00 1.48
N ALA A 60 -6.63 -2.85 1.10
CA ALA A 60 -6.02 -1.93 2.05
C ALA A 60 -7.04 -1.40 3.06
N GLY A 61 -8.29 -1.16 2.63
CA GLY A 61 -9.39 -0.80 3.54
C GLY A 61 -9.68 -1.86 4.60
N ARG A 62 -9.53 -3.16 4.27
CA ARG A 62 -9.63 -4.25 5.26
C ARG A 62 -8.53 -4.17 6.31
N GLY A 63 -7.28 -3.92 5.91
CA GLY A 63 -6.15 -3.74 6.83
C GLY A 63 -6.38 -2.62 7.85
N CYS A 64 -6.98 -1.50 7.41
CA CYS A 64 -7.41 -0.41 8.31
C CYS A 64 -8.51 -0.81 9.29
N GLY A 65 -9.43 -1.70 8.90
CA GLY A 65 -10.60 -2.09 9.69
C GLY A 65 -10.35 -3.19 10.73
N VAL A 66 -9.29 -3.97 10.54
CA VAL A 66 -8.91 -5.08 11.44
C VAL A 66 -8.09 -4.61 12.64
N LEU A 67 -7.22 -3.61 12.44
CA LEU A 67 -6.39 -3.08 13.51
C LEU A 67 -7.24 -2.21 14.44
N ASP A 68 -7.44 -2.68 15.68
CA ASP A 68 -8.27 -2.04 16.71
C ASP A 68 -7.56 -0.84 17.36
N ALA A 69 -6.97 0.03 16.53
CA ALA A 69 -6.43 1.30 16.94
C ALA A 69 -7.51 2.38 16.78
N PRO A 70 -7.65 3.33 17.73
CA PRO A 70 -8.54 4.46 17.52
C PRO A 70 -8.13 5.17 16.23
N PRO A 71 -9.04 5.34 15.26
CA PRO A 71 -8.69 5.93 13.99
C PRO A 71 -8.18 7.36 14.26
N PRO A 72 -7.01 7.74 13.72
CA PRO A 72 -6.56 9.12 13.81
C PRO A 72 -7.63 10.03 13.19
N LEU A 73 -7.68 11.31 13.60
CA LEU A 73 -8.51 12.28 12.90
C LEU A 73 -8.12 12.26 11.42
N VAL A 74 -9.11 12.35 10.52
CA VAL A 74 -8.87 12.26 9.06
C VAL A 74 -7.80 13.27 8.60
N ALA A 75 -7.69 14.42 9.26
CA ALA A 75 -6.69 15.45 8.99
C ALA A 75 -5.25 15.06 9.37
N ASP A 76 -5.06 14.08 10.26
CA ASP A 76 -3.76 13.57 10.71
C ASP A 76 -3.28 12.38 9.84
N LEU A 77 -4.08 12.00 8.84
CA LEU A 77 -3.73 10.89 7.94
C LEU A 77 -2.75 11.36 6.87
N ARG A 78 -1.61 10.68 6.76
CA ARG A 78 -0.69 10.88 5.63
C ARG A 78 -1.40 10.67 4.29
N ALA A 79 -2.32 9.70 4.25
CA ALA A 79 -3.19 9.45 3.11
C ALA A 79 -4.01 10.68 2.68
N ALA A 80 -4.47 11.52 3.62
CA ALA A 80 -5.24 12.73 3.31
C ALA A 80 -4.39 13.82 2.64
N HIS A 81 -3.06 13.77 2.81
CA HIS A 81 -2.14 14.69 2.14
C HIS A 81 -1.77 14.27 0.71
N LEU A 82 -2.27 13.13 0.23
CA LEU A 82 -2.02 12.63 -1.13
C LEU A 82 -2.77 13.50 -2.15
N THR A 83 -2.06 14.44 -2.77
CA THR A 83 -2.61 15.34 -3.80
C THR A 83 -2.04 15.09 -5.18
N ASP A 84 -1.03 14.23 -5.33
CA ASP A 84 -0.55 13.74 -6.61
C ASP A 84 0.01 12.30 -6.52
N LEU A 85 -0.10 11.51 -7.59
CA LEU A 85 0.59 10.22 -7.69
C LEU A 85 2.04 10.39 -8.15
N GLY A 86 2.32 11.39 -8.98
CA GLY A 86 3.61 11.51 -9.67
C GLY A 86 3.86 10.33 -10.61
N ASP A 87 5.06 9.76 -10.57
CA ASP A 87 5.41 8.54 -11.31
C ASP A 87 4.72 7.31 -10.69
N ALA A 88 3.72 6.77 -11.39
CA ALA A 88 2.93 5.63 -10.94
C ALA A 88 3.79 4.37 -10.72
N ARG A 89 4.75 4.09 -11.60
CA ARG A 89 5.61 2.90 -11.48
C ARG A 89 6.48 3.01 -10.24
N LYS A 90 7.09 4.18 -10.01
CA LYS A 90 7.90 4.44 -8.83
C LYS A 90 7.06 4.38 -7.54
N ALA A 91 5.88 5.00 -7.54
CA ALA A 91 4.97 4.96 -6.39
C ALA A 91 4.57 3.52 -6.03
N LEU A 92 4.25 2.69 -7.03
CA LEU A 92 3.92 1.28 -6.82
C LEU A 92 5.10 0.45 -6.29
N LEU A 93 6.32 0.68 -6.78
CA LEU A 93 7.51 -0.01 -6.25
C LEU A 93 7.77 0.32 -4.77
N GLU A 94 7.68 1.60 -4.42
CA GLU A 94 7.87 2.03 -3.02
C GLU A 94 6.73 1.51 -2.14
N LEU A 95 5.50 1.48 -2.64
CA LEU A 95 4.36 0.93 -1.92
C LEU A 95 4.53 -0.58 -1.66
N ALA A 96 5.03 -1.34 -2.64
CA ALA A 96 5.31 -2.76 -2.47
C ALA A 96 6.35 -3.01 -1.35
N SER A 97 7.40 -2.18 -1.29
CA SER A 97 8.39 -2.25 -0.20
C SER A 97 7.74 -1.97 1.16
N LEU A 98 6.94 -0.89 1.25
CA LEU A 98 6.26 -0.53 2.49
C LEU A 98 5.34 -1.66 2.97
N LEU A 99 4.58 -2.30 2.08
CA LEU A 99 3.68 -3.41 2.45
C LEU A 99 4.44 -4.63 3.00
N VAL A 100 5.63 -4.92 2.47
CA VAL A 100 6.51 -5.97 3.04
C VAL A 100 6.97 -5.58 4.45
N GLU A 101 7.36 -4.33 4.66
CA GLU A 101 7.81 -3.84 5.96
C GLU A 101 6.68 -3.81 7.00
N VAL A 102 5.45 -3.49 6.58
CA VAL A 102 4.24 -3.61 7.41
C VAL A 102 4.03 -5.06 7.82
N ALA A 103 4.03 -6.00 6.87
CA ALA A 103 3.84 -7.42 7.18
C ALA A 103 4.91 -7.94 8.16
N MET A 104 6.18 -7.60 7.95
CA MET A 104 7.27 -7.98 8.87
C MET A 104 7.08 -7.40 10.27
N SER A 105 6.65 -6.15 10.38
CA SER A 105 6.40 -5.49 11.68
C SER A 105 5.22 -6.15 12.40
N LEU A 106 4.15 -6.48 11.69
CA LEU A 106 2.99 -7.19 12.24
C LEU A 106 3.32 -8.63 12.67
N VAL A 107 4.22 -9.33 11.96
CA VAL A 107 4.71 -10.65 12.41
C VAL A 107 5.42 -10.54 13.75
N ALA A 108 6.23 -9.49 13.95
CA ALA A 108 6.88 -9.24 15.23
C ALA A 108 5.86 -8.97 16.36
N LEU A 109 4.80 -8.19 16.07
CA LEU A 109 3.70 -7.96 17.02
C LEU A 109 2.97 -9.25 17.37
N ALA A 110 2.56 -10.02 16.36
CA ALA A 110 1.86 -11.30 16.53
C ALA A 110 2.66 -12.26 17.42
N SER A 111 3.99 -12.29 17.25
CA SER A 111 4.91 -13.14 18.03
C SER A 111 4.96 -12.78 19.52
N THR A 112 4.52 -11.57 19.88
CA THR A 112 4.48 -11.06 21.26
C THR A 112 3.06 -10.82 21.76
N ALA A 113 2.04 -11.23 21.00
CA ALA A 113 0.64 -11.01 21.33
C ALA A 113 0.30 -11.66 22.68
N GLY A 114 -0.30 -10.87 23.58
CA GLY A 114 -0.67 -11.32 24.92
C GLY A 114 -1.97 -12.14 24.97
N ASP A 115 -2.75 -12.12 23.88
CA ASP A 115 -4.02 -12.82 23.75
C ASP A 115 -4.29 -13.23 22.29
N GLU A 116 -5.23 -14.17 22.14
CA GLU A 116 -5.61 -14.76 20.85
C GLU A 116 -6.25 -13.74 19.89
N GLY A 117 -6.96 -12.74 20.43
CA GLY A 117 -7.58 -11.68 19.64
C GLY A 117 -6.53 -10.80 18.96
N ALA A 118 -5.55 -10.32 19.72
CA ALA A 118 -4.44 -9.53 19.19
C ALA A 118 -3.60 -10.31 18.17
N TYR A 119 -3.37 -11.60 18.40
CA TYR A 119 -2.71 -12.48 17.43
C TYR A 119 -3.50 -12.56 16.11
N TRP A 120 -4.80 -12.84 16.19
CA TRP A 120 -5.65 -12.98 15.00
C TRP A 120 -5.78 -11.68 14.21
N GLN A 121 -5.91 -10.54 14.89
CA GLN A 121 -5.89 -9.22 14.25
C GLN A 121 -4.58 -8.99 13.47
N CYS A 122 -3.43 -9.37 14.02
CA CYS A 122 -2.17 -9.29 13.29
C CYS A 122 -2.16 -10.20 12.06
N MET A 123 -2.66 -11.43 12.16
CA MET A 123 -2.72 -12.37 11.04
C MET A 123 -3.58 -11.85 9.88
N GLU A 124 -4.77 -11.35 10.18
CA GLU A 124 -5.68 -10.76 9.18
C GLU A 124 -5.09 -9.50 8.53
N ALA A 125 -4.37 -8.67 9.31
CA ALA A 125 -3.67 -7.53 8.75
C ALA A 125 -2.50 -7.97 7.83
N ILE A 126 -1.70 -8.97 8.25
CA ILE A 126 -0.62 -9.53 7.42
C ILE A 126 -1.16 -10.03 6.07
N ASP A 127 -2.26 -10.78 6.10
CA ASP A 127 -2.93 -11.27 4.88
C ASP A 127 -3.35 -10.10 3.98
N ALA A 128 -3.98 -9.07 4.55
CA ALA A 128 -4.34 -7.86 3.80
C ALA A 128 -3.12 -7.14 3.19
N ALA A 129 -1.95 -7.15 3.83
CA ALA A 129 -0.72 -6.59 3.25
C ALA A 129 -0.19 -7.45 2.09
N ASP A 130 -0.19 -8.77 2.25
CA ASP A 130 0.24 -9.70 1.20
C ASP A 130 -0.66 -9.61 -0.04
N GLU A 131 -1.98 -9.68 0.15
CA GLU A 131 -2.94 -9.54 -0.95
C GLU A 131 -2.86 -8.16 -1.62
N SER A 132 -2.67 -7.08 -0.84
CA SER A 132 -2.45 -5.73 -1.39
C SER A 132 -1.18 -5.67 -2.23
N ARG A 133 -0.10 -6.30 -1.78
CA ARG A 133 1.18 -6.35 -2.50
C ARG A 133 1.02 -7.12 -3.81
N ASP A 134 0.26 -8.20 -3.83
CA ASP A 134 0.00 -8.97 -5.05
C ASP A 134 -0.71 -8.10 -6.11
N ARG A 135 -1.67 -7.26 -5.70
CA ARG A 135 -2.28 -6.27 -6.62
C ARG A 135 -1.29 -5.25 -7.14
N VAL A 136 -0.40 -4.76 -6.27
CA VAL A 136 0.66 -3.83 -6.68
C VAL A 136 1.62 -4.48 -7.69
N GLN A 137 2.01 -5.73 -7.47
CA GLN A 137 2.88 -6.48 -8.39
C GLN A 137 2.20 -6.74 -9.74
N GLU A 138 0.90 -7.05 -9.75
CA GLU A 138 0.11 -7.17 -10.97
C GLU A 138 0.08 -5.85 -11.76
N MET A 139 -0.15 -4.72 -11.08
CA MET A 139 -0.12 -3.41 -11.74
C MET A 139 1.24 -3.08 -12.33
N LEU A 140 2.33 -3.37 -11.62
CA LEU A 140 3.70 -3.20 -12.12
C LEU A 140 3.96 -4.05 -13.36
N ARG A 141 3.47 -5.30 -13.38
CA ARG A 141 3.59 -6.17 -14.55
C ARG A 141 2.86 -5.60 -15.76
N ARG A 142 1.64 -5.08 -15.58
CA ARG A 142 0.84 -4.47 -16.66
C ARG A 142 1.48 -3.19 -17.21
N LEU A 143 2.10 -2.38 -16.35
CA LEU A 143 2.86 -1.22 -16.79
C LEU A 143 4.05 -1.63 -17.67
N ALA A 144 4.83 -2.63 -17.25
CA ALA A 144 5.96 -3.13 -18.03
C ALA A 144 5.55 -3.66 -19.41
N LEU A 145 4.44 -4.42 -19.50
CA LEU A 145 3.93 -4.90 -20.78
C LEU A 145 3.50 -3.77 -21.73
N THR A 146 3.06 -2.63 -21.18
CA THR A 146 2.66 -1.47 -21.98
C THR A 146 3.89 -0.69 -22.49
N GLU A 147 4.97 -0.67 -21.72
CA GLU A 147 6.25 -0.05 -22.11
C GLU A 147 6.96 -0.85 -23.21
N GLU A 148 6.70 -2.15 -23.32
CA GLU A 148 7.30 -3.07 -24.29
C GLU A 148 6.49 -3.24 -25.60
N GLU A 149 5.29 -2.67 -25.72
CA GLU A 149 4.52 -2.74 -26.98
C GLU A 149 5.24 -1.96 -28.09
N PRO A 150 5.75 -2.63 -29.15
CA PRO A 150 6.42 -1.94 -30.24
C PRO A 150 5.40 -1.06 -30.95
N THR A 151 5.80 0.17 -31.21
CA THR A 151 4.92 1.08 -31.93
C THR A 151 4.76 0.61 -33.39
N PRO A 152 3.65 0.96 -34.07
CA PRO A 152 3.44 0.56 -35.46
C PRO A 152 4.54 1.03 -36.43
N TRP A 153 5.35 2.02 -36.03
CA TRP A 153 6.47 2.54 -36.82
C TRP A 153 7.79 1.76 -36.61
N ASP A 154 7.94 1.03 -35.51
CA ASP A 154 9.09 0.13 -35.28
C ASP A 154 9.01 -1.14 -36.13
N ALA A 155 7.79 -1.65 -36.37
CA ALA A 155 7.57 -2.83 -37.21
C ALA A 155 7.75 -2.59 -38.71
N ALA A 156 7.79 -1.32 -39.15
CA ALA A 156 7.91 -0.93 -40.56
C ALA A 156 9.37 -0.76 -41.02
N LEU A 157 10.35 -0.86 -40.10
CA LEU A 157 11.79 -0.70 -40.38
C LEU A 157 12.61 -1.97 -40.11
N GLY A 158 11.95 -3.12 -39.90
CA GLY A 158 12.56 -4.45 -39.72
C GLY A 158 12.55 -5.30 -40.98
#